data_AF-A0A6M3MFD0-F1
#
_entry.id   AF-A0A6M3MFD0-F1
#
_cell.length_a   1.000
_cell.length_b   1.000
_cell.length_c   1.000
_cell.angle_alpha   90.00
_cell.angle_beta   90.00
_cell.angle_gamma   90.00
#
_symmetry.space_group_name_H-M   'P 1'
#
loop_
_entity.id
_entity.type
_entity.pdbx_description
1 polymer ?
#
loop_
_entity_poly.entity_id
_entity_poly.type
_entity_poly.pdbx_seq_one_letter_code
_entity_poly.pdbx_strand_id
1 'polypeptide(L)'
;MSLALSTFNEKSKEGYYLVFNRDEIFKNLIASEGHFRNFTNLKEDEKGFLNCIVKHLADAEGHCDEAISHALIAEDSETSRRFLELRDEIRSFRKWIQSSPITRDEGIREIRKLRRRFEAFNPDYDVSKCETCGDTSGVMEDITKIIKDLKENQNKVAAHGSEVDDFLVMEREMAEKVIIKLSEKYGVKPPKIIISDKCHEPMIGLYTADQIMVCKTGVNLHVLAHEFWHHVQKENGLHLDEGEAEKFSLDLFKTPYQKGLYSMHNNLNNERKMVKSIKDVGTIYGLQQLGYATDYALRYADTLRPTGFLGQPISFWGDILGTVGGIAGALKLKAPYDLAAAIIGGYLSTDLWNHLARLVPMGLVTPPLVYTPAGTVVTPGMIYTPAPVTTTTIRPTPFVTKGRYVVTG
;
A
#
# COMPACT_ATOMS: atom_id res chain seq x y z
N MET A 1 26.34 -28.03 -28.43
CA MET A 1 25.89 -27.74 -27.06
C MET A 1 26.33 -26.33 -26.70
N SER A 2 25.41 -25.37 -26.73
CA SER A 2 25.69 -23.94 -26.64
C SER A 2 25.79 -23.49 -25.18
N LEU A 3 27.03 -23.41 -24.68
CA LEU A 3 27.40 -22.75 -23.43
C LEU A 3 27.61 -21.25 -23.72
N ALA A 4 26.54 -20.47 -23.90
CA ALA A 4 26.67 -19.02 -24.04
C ALA A 4 25.34 -18.27 -23.84
N LEU A 5 24.73 -18.42 -22.65
CA LEU A 5 23.81 -17.42 -22.10
C LEU A 5 24.10 -17.32 -20.59
N SER A 6 25.36 -17.02 -20.25
CA SER A 6 25.71 -16.56 -18.91
C SER A 6 25.11 -15.17 -18.74
N THR A 7 23.95 -15.13 -18.10
CA THR A 7 23.20 -13.92 -17.78
C THR A 7 23.84 -13.17 -16.60
N PHE A 8 23.56 -11.87 -16.52
CA PHE A 8 23.94 -10.99 -15.41
C PHE A 8 23.70 -11.69 -14.05
N ASN A 9 24.74 -11.85 -13.22
CA ASN A 9 24.68 -12.48 -11.89
C ASN A 9 24.19 -13.95 -11.83
N GLU A 10 24.55 -14.79 -12.80
CA GLU A 10 24.32 -16.26 -12.74
C GLU A 10 22.84 -16.70 -12.76
N LYS A 11 21.87 -15.77 -12.75
CA LYS A 11 20.43 -16.05 -12.82
C LYS A 11 19.92 -15.94 -14.24
N SER A 12 19.15 -16.91 -14.71
CA SER A 12 18.48 -16.84 -16.01
C SER A 12 17.63 -15.56 -16.12
N LYS A 13 17.40 -15.07 -17.34
CA LYS A 13 16.53 -13.90 -17.60
C LYS A 13 15.17 -14.07 -16.91
N GLU A 14 14.57 -15.24 -17.04
CA GLU A 14 13.29 -15.59 -16.42
C GLU A 14 13.36 -15.56 -14.89
N GLY A 15 14.44 -16.07 -14.30
CA GLY A 15 14.67 -16.00 -12.85
C GLY A 15 14.85 -14.56 -12.35
N TYR A 16 15.47 -13.69 -13.12
CA TYR A 16 15.58 -12.27 -12.81
C TYR A 16 14.20 -11.59 -12.78
N TYR A 17 13.39 -11.76 -13.84
CA TYR A 17 12.06 -11.15 -13.89
C TYR A 17 11.10 -11.74 -12.86
N LEU A 18 11.25 -13.01 -12.50
CA LEU A 18 10.47 -13.60 -11.41
C LEU A 18 10.74 -12.90 -10.07
N VAL A 19 12.01 -12.64 -9.75
CA VAL A 19 12.39 -11.90 -8.53
C VAL A 19 11.87 -10.46 -8.58
N PHE A 20 12.03 -9.79 -9.72
CA PHE A 20 11.48 -8.44 -9.92
C PHE A 20 9.97 -8.39 -9.67
N ASN A 21 9.21 -9.34 -10.22
CA ASN A 21 7.77 -9.40 -10.03
C ASN A 21 7.39 -9.72 -8.58
N ARG A 22 8.13 -10.58 -7.87
CA ARG A 22 7.94 -10.80 -6.42
C ARG A 22 8.11 -9.51 -5.62
N ASP A 23 9.16 -8.75 -5.90
CA ASP A 23 9.41 -7.46 -5.23
C ASP A 23 8.26 -6.49 -5.43
N GLU A 24 7.78 -6.35 -6.66
CA GLU A 24 6.70 -5.40 -6.99
C GLU A 24 5.34 -5.84 -6.42
N ILE A 25 5.02 -7.14 -6.42
CA ILE A 25 3.82 -7.66 -5.74
C ILE A 25 3.87 -7.27 -4.25
N PHE A 26 4.99 -7.57 -3.59
CA PHE A 26 5.16 -7.31 -2.16
C PHE A 26 5.06 -5.82 -1.81
N LYS A 27 5.77 -4.96 -2.56
CA LYS A 27 5.73 -3.49 -2.39
C LYS A 27 4.30 -2.96 -2.50
N ASN A 28 3.56 -3.39 -3.51
CA ASN A 28 2.19 -2.93 -3.76
C ASN A 28 1.20 -3.43 -2.71
N LEU A 29 1.36 -4.65 -2.18
CA LEU A 29 0.56 -5.14 -1.07
C LEU A 29 0.82 -4.33 0.22
N ILE A 30 2.07 -3.99 0.53
CA ILE A 30 2.41 -3.12 1.68
C ILE A 30 1.87 -1.71 1.49
N ALA A 31 2.03 -1.12 0.30
CA ALA A 31 1.51 0.21 -0.01
C ALA A 31 -0.02 0.26 0.16
N SER A 32 -0.72 -0.75 -0.32
CA SER A 32 -2.18 -0.90 -0.14
C SER A 32 -2.56 -0.93 1.34
N GLU A 33 -1.85 -1.71 2.18
CA GLU A 33 -2.08 -1.70 3.63
C GLU A 33 -1.81 -0.31 4.23
N GLY A 34 -0.73 0.35 3.83
CA GLY A 34 -0.38 1.70 4.27
C GLY A 34 -1.46 2.74 3.95
N HIS A 35 -2.07 2.66 2.76
CA HIS A 35 -3.20 3.51 2.40
C HIS A 35 -4.46 3.17 3.18
N PHE A 36 -4.75 1.89 3.41
CA PHE A 36 -5.86 1.52 4.29
C PHE A 36 -5.69 2.07 5.70
N ARG A 37 -4.48 2.11 6.28
CA ARG A 37 -4.27 2.71 7.61
C ARG A 37 -4.69 4.18 7.69
N ASN A 38 -4.60 4.91 6.59
CA ASN A 38 -4.97 6.32 6.49
C ASN A 38 -6.41 6.56 6.01
N PHE A 39 -7.08 5.52 5.50
CA PHE A 39 -8.47 5.58 5.07
C PHE A 39 -9.40 5.68 6.29
N THR A 40 -10.25 6.71 6.35
CA THR A 40 -11.26 6.86 7.42
C THR A 40 -12.58 6.23 7.01
N ASN A 41 -13.21 6.75 5.97
CA ASN A 41 -14.43 6.21 5.38
C ASN A 41 -14.64 6.75 3.95
N LEU A 42 -15.56 6.15 3.19
CA LEU A 42 -15.83 6.55 1.80
C LEU A 42 -16.35 7.99 1.64
N LYS A 43 -17.06 8.53 2.63
CA LYS A 43 -17.63 9.89 2.54
C LYS A 43 -16.57 10.97 2.73
N GLU A 44 -15.47 10.62 3.40
CA GLU A 44 -14.38 11.52 3.78
C GLU A 44 -13.08 11.27 3.00
N ASP A 45 -13.10 10.40 1.99
CA ASP A 45 -11.90 10.09 1.19
C ASP A 45 -11.56 11.18 0.16
N GLU A 46 -11.46 12.43 0.61
CA GLU A 46 -11.09 13.59 -0.22
C GLU A 46 -9.69 13.43 -0.84
N LYS A 47 -8.82 12.65 -0.18
CA LYS A 47 -7.45 12.39 -0.62
C LYS A 47 -7.35 11.26 -1.66
N GLY A 48 -8.45 10.54 -1.91
CA GLY A 48 -8.49 9.45 -2.89
C GLY A 48 -7.63 8.24 -2.50
N PHE A 49 -7.53 7.93 -1.20
CA PHE A 49 -6.82 6.74 -0.74
C PHE A 49 -7.38 5.46 -1.35
N LEU A 50 -8.70 5.38 -1.56
CA LEU A 50 -9.34 4.22 -2.19
C LEU A 50 -8.86 4.03 -3.63
N ASN A 51 -8.67 5.12 -4.39
CA ASN A 51 -8.13 5.07 -5.74
C ASN A 51 -6.66 4.61 -5.74
N CYS A 52 -5.86 5.09 -4.79
CA CYS A 52 -4.48 4.61 -4.61
C CYS A 52 -4.43 3.12 -4.25
N ILE A 53 -5.30 2.65 -3.35
CA ILE A 53 -5.42 1.23 -3.00
C ILE A 53 -5.78 0.40 -4.24
N VAL A 54 -6.79 0.81 -5.01
CA VAL A 54 -7.21 0.13 -6.24
C VAL A 54 -6.08 0.09 -7.26
N LYS A 55 -5.30 1.18 -7.39
CA LYS A 55 -4.12 1.25 -8.26
C LYS A 55 -3.08 0.22 -7.84
N HIS A 56 -2.66 0.22 -6.58
CA HIS A 56 -1.65 -0.72 -6.08
C HIS A 56 -2.09 -2.19 -6.22
N LEU A 57 -3.37 -2.48 -5.98
CA LEU A 57 -3.90 -3.82 -6.22
C LEU A 57 -3.90 -4.20 -7.70
N ALA A 58 -4.16 -3.26 -8.62
CA ALA A 58 -4.07 -3.50 -10.05
C ALA A 58 -2.62 -3.75 -10.50
N ASP A 59 -1.67 -3.00 -9.94
CA ASP A 59 -0.23 -3.18 -10.21
C ASP A 59 0.24 -4.56 -9.69
N ALA A 60 -0.14 -4.93 -8.46
CA ALA A 60 0.16 -6.26 -7.90
C ALA A 60 -0.47 -7.40 -8.71
N GLU A 61 -1.71 -7.21 -9.21
CA GLU A 61 -2.38 -8.15 -10.11
C GLU A 61 -1.59 -8.34 -11.41
N GLY A 62 -1.14 -7.25 -12.04
CA GLY A 62 -0.35 -7.29 -13.27
C GLY A 62 1.00 -8.00 -13.10
N HIS A 63 1.70 -7.74 -11.98
CA HIS A 63 2.94 -8.45 -11.68
C HIS A 63 2.71 -9.94 -11.38
N CYS A 64 1.56 -10.33 -10.83
CA CYS A 64 1.22 -11.75 -10.73
C CYS A 64 1.03 -12.39 -12.11
N ASP A 65 0.41 -11.70 -13.08
CA ASP A 65 0.25 -12.20 -14.45
C ASP A 65 1.61 -12.51 -15.11
N GLU A 66 2.59 -11.62 -14.96
CA GLU A 66 3.96 -11.87 -15.44
C GLU A 66 4.65 -13.00 -14.67
N ALA A 67 4.55 -12.98 -13.34
CA ALA A 67 5.17 -13.99 -12.46
C ALA A 67 4.69 -15.41 -12.77
N ILE A 68 3.42 -15.61 -13.17
CA ILE A 68 2.89 -16.92 -13.58
C ILE A 68 3.76 -17.54 -14.68
N SER A 69 4.07 -16.75 -15.72
CA SER A 69 4.83 -17.22 -16.89
C SER A 69 6.30 -17.44 -16.57
N HIS A 70 6.92 -16.53 -15.81
CA HIS A 70 8.32 -16.64 -15.40
C HIS A 70 8.54 -17.79 -14.42
N ALA A 71 7.63 -18.01 -13.47
CA ALA A 71 7.69 -19.13 -12.52
C ALA A 71 7.64 -20.47 -13.23
N LEU A 72 6.83 -20.60 -14.30
CA LEU A 72 6.72 -21.84 -15.06
C LEU A 72 8.04 -22.24 -15.75
N ILE A 73 8.88 -21.26 -16.11
CA ILE A 73 10.16 -21.50 -16.79
C ILE A 73 11.33 -21.55 -15.81
N ALA A 74 11.36 -20.65 -14.83
CA ALA A 74 12.47 -20.49 -13.90
C ALA A 74 12.39 -21.41 -12.68
N GLU A 75 11.18 -21.85 -12.32
CA GLU A 75 10.91 -22.70 -11.15
C GLU A 75 10.02 -23.88 -11.57
N ASP A 76 8.80 -23.96 -11.05
CA ASP A 76 7.89 -25.08 -11.27
C ASP A 76 6.43 -24.66 -11.48
N SER A 77 5.62 -25.62 -11.94
CA SER A 77 4.19 -25.42 -12.19
C SER A 77 3.37 -25.16 -10.92
N GLU A 78 3.86 -25.59 -9.74
CA GLU A 78 3.16 -25.35 -8.49
C GLU A 78 3.28 -23.89 -8.06
N THR A 79 4.48 -23.30 -8.14
CA THR A 79 4.67 -21.86 -7.89
C THR A 79 3.88 -21.02 -8.88
N SER A 80 3.90 -21.38 -10.17
CA SER A 80 3.07 -20.72 -11.20
C SER A 80 1.58 -20.74 -10.83
N ARG A 81 1.06 -21.89 -10.37
CA ARG A 81 -0.32 -22.02 -9.87
C ARG A 81 -0.58 -21.17 -8.63
N ARG A 82 0.36 -21.07 -7.68
CA ARG A 82 0.21 -20.22 -6.49
C ARG A 82 0.11 -18.73 -6.85
N PHE A 83 0.86 -18.26 -7.84
CA PHE A 83 0.72 -16.89 -8.36
C PHE A 83 -0.63 -16.68 -9.06
N LEU A 84 -1.13 -17.67 -9.80
CA LEU A 84 -2.46 -17.63 -10.42
C LEU A 84 -3.57 -17.47 -9.38
N GLU A 85 -3.52 -18.27 -8.33
CA GLU A 85 -4.47 -18.20 -7.22
C GLU A 85 -4.38 -16.85 -6.50
N LEU A 86 -3.17 -16.37 -6.19
CA LEU A 86 -2.97 -15.06 -5.56
C LEU A 86 -3.52 -13.92 -6.43
N ARG A 87 -3.26 -13.92 -7.74
CA ARG A 87 -3.79 -12.95 -8.70
C ARG A 87 -5.30 -12.88 -8.65
N ASP A 88 -5.96 -14.03 -8.69
CA ASP A 88 -7.43 -14.10 -8.73
C ASP A 88 -8.04 -13.60 -7.41
N GLU A 89 -7.38 -13.80 -6.28
CA GLU A 89 -7.77 -13.22 -5.00
C GLU A 89 -7.56 -11.70 -4.95
N ILE A 90 -6.40 -11.19 -5.41
CA ILE A 90 -6.13 -9.75 -5.54
C ILE A 90 -7.19 -9.09 -6.43
N ARG A 91 -7.48 -9.68 -7.60
CA ARG A 91 -8.50 -9.21 -8.54
C ARG A 91 -9.89 -9.18 -7.91
N SER A 92 -10.26 -10.23 -7.18
CA SER A 92 -11.55 -10.32 -6.50
C SER A 92 -11.68 -9.26 -5.40
N PHE A 93 -10.62 -9.07 -4.60
CA PHE A 93 -10.56 -8.05 -3.57
C PHE A 93 -10.65 -6.63 -4.16
N ARG A 94 -9.91 -6.36 -5.24
CA ARG A 94 -9.96 -5.09 -5.98
C ARG A 94 -11.38 -4.80 -6.49
N LYS A 95 -12.04 -5.78 -7.12
CA LYS A 95 -13.44 -5.64 -7.58
C LYS A 95 -14.42 -5.42 -6.43
N TRP A 96 -14.19 -6.06 -5.28
CA TRP A 96 -15.02 -5.86 -4.10
C TRP A 96 -14.91 -4.42 -3.58
N ILE A 97 -13.69 -3.90 -3.44
CA ILE A 97 -13.44 -2.49 -3.05
C ILE A 97 -14.14 -1.51 -3.99
N GLN A 98 -14.14 -1.78 -5.30
CA GLN A 98 -14.77 -0.92 -6.31
C GLN A 98 -16.30 -0.98 -6.31
N SER A 99 -16.91 -2.05 -5.78
CA SER A 99 -18.35 -2.30 -5.87
C SER A 99 -19.10 -2.16 -4.56
N SER A 100 -18.39 -2.24 -3.43
CA SER A 100 -18.99 -2.28 -2.10
C SER A 100 -18.31 -1.28 -1.17
N PRO A 101 -19.06 -0.67 -0.22
CA PRO A 101 -18.44 0.16 0.80
C PRO A 101 -17.57 -0.73 1.70
N ILE A 102 -16.26 -0.57 1.62
CA ILE A 102 -15.30 -1.27 2.48
C ILE A 102 -14.93 -0.39 3.68
N THR A 103 -14.88 -0.98 4.87
CA THR A 103 -14.33 -0.28 6.03
C THR A 103 -12.81 -0.39 6.08
N ARG A 104 -12.18 0.53 6.81
CA ARG A 104 -10.73 0.51 7.05
C ARG A 104 -10.23 -0.85 7.54
N ASP A 105 -10.85 -1.38 8.57
CA ASP A 105 -10.37 -2.57 9.27
C ASP A 105 -10.62 -3.85 8.45
N GLU A 106 -11.73 -3.89 7.69
CA GLU A 106 -11.96 -4.94 6.68
C GLU A 106 -10.87 -4.93 5.61
N GLY A 107 -10.53 -3.74 5.08
CA GLY A 107 -9.48 -3.59 4.09
C GLY A 107 -8.12 -4.05 4.59
N ILE A 108 -7.72 -3.64 5.81
CA ILE A 108 -6.47 -4.07 6.45
C ILE A 108 -6.45 -5.59 6.66
N ARG A 109 -7.58 -6.19 7.07
CA ARG A 109 -7.66 -7.64 7.29
C ARG A 109 -7.47 -8.41 5.99
N GLU A 110 -8.18 -8.03 4.93
CA GLU A 110 -8.10 -8.71 3.63
C GLU A 110 -6.72 -8.53 2.96
N ILE A 111 -6.13 -7.33 3.01
CA ILE A 111 -4.79 -7.13 2.42
C ILE A 111 -3.72 -7.94 3.17
N ARG A 112 -3.82 -8.09 4.50
CA ARG A 112 -2.92 -8.93 5.28
C ARG A 112 -3.11 -10.42 4.99
N LYS A 113 -4.32 -10.85 4.65
CA LYS A 113 -4.58 -12.22 4.19
C LYS A 113 -3.87 -12.48 2.86
N LEU A 114 -3.98 -11.57 1.89
CA LEU A 114 -3.27 -11.64 0.61
C LEU A 114 -1.75 -11.67 0.81
N ARG A 115 -1.23 -10.79 1.68
CA ARG A 115 0.20 -10.73 1.98
C ARG A 115 0.71 -12.03 2.63
N ARG A 116 0.03 -12.54 3.64
CA ARG A 116 0.40 -13.83 4.27
C ARG A 116 0.40 -14.99 3.27
N ARG A 117 -0.55 -14.99 2.31
CA ARG A 117 -0.56 -15.99 1.24
C ARG A 117 0.68 -15.86 0.35
N PHE A 118 1.02 -14.64 -0.07
CA PHE A 118 2.24 -14.39 -0.84
C PHE A 118 3.51 -14.82 -0.08
N GLU A 119 3.64 -14.42 1.18
CA GLU A 119 4.78 -14.75 2.05
C GLU A 119 4.93 -16.27 2.26
N ALA A 120 3.82 -17.00 2.38
CA ALA A 120 3.84 -18.45 2.60
C ALA A 120 4.55 -19.24 1.49
N PHE A 121 4.62 -18.72 0.26
CA PHE A 121 5.39 -19.33 -0.83
C PHE A 121 6.56 -18.47 -1.32
N ASN A 122 6.86 -17.36 -0.62
CA ASN A 122 8.03 -16.51 -0.84
C ASN A 122 8.66 -16.16 0.52
N PRO A 123 9.37 -17.11 1.17
CA PRO A 123 9.82 -16.96 2.55
C PRO A 123 10.76 -15.78 2.79
N ASP A 124 11.50 -15.36 1.75
CA ASP A 124 12.41 -14.20 1.80
C ASP A 124 11.68 -12.88 2.04
N TYR A 125 10.36 -12.85 1.85
CA TYR A 125 9.49 -11.69 2.04
C TYR A 125 8.68 -11.75 3.34
N ASP A 126 8.91 -12.76 4.18
CA ASP A 126 8.18 -12.96 5.43
C ASP A 126 8.46 -11.85 6.46
N VAL A 127 7.56 -10.87 6.53
CA VAL A 127 7.64 -9.77 7.51
C VAL A 127 7.09 -10.13 8.88
N SER A 128 6.53 -11.34 9.07
CA SER A 128 6.04 -11.76 10.39
C SER A 128 7.14 -11.83 11.43
N LYS A 129 8.39 -12.02 10.97
CA LYS A 129 9.60 -12.03 11.79
C LYS A 129 10.17 -10.65 12.11
N CYS A 130 9.68 -9.59 11.46
CA CYS A 130 10.18 -8.24 11.72
C CYS A 130 9.69 -7.78 13.09
N GLU A 131 10.55 -7.44 14.05
CA GLU A 131 10.11 -6.97 15.37
C GLU A 131 9.17 -5.75 15.33
N THR A 132 9.31 -4.90 14.29
CA THR A 132 8.46 -3.71 14.10
C THR A 132 7.12 -4.00 13.42
N CYS A 133 7.08 -5.01 12.54
CA CYS A 133 5.90 -5.35 11.73
C CYS A 133 5.24 -6.67 12.14
N GLY A 134 5.88 -7.39 13.06
CA GLY A 134 5.52 -8.69 13.57
C GLY A 134 4.20 -8.62 14.32
N ASP A 135 3.61 -9.79 14.49
CA ASP A 135 2.21 -9.89 14.88
C ASP A 135 2.00 -9.47 16.35
N THR A 136 1.81 -8.16 16.54
CA THR A 136 1.36 -7.54 17.80
C THR A 136 -0.03 -8.02 18.20
N SER A 137 -0.71 -8.77 17.32
CA SER A 137 -1.99 -9.42 17.60
C SER A 137 -1.94 -10.24 18.89
N GLY A 138 -0.87 -10.99 19.20
CA GLY A 138 -0.83 -11.82 20.41
C GLY A 138 -0.96 -11.00 21.70
N VAL A 139 -0.16 -9.93 21.82
CA VAL A 139 -0.20 -9.03 22.98
C VAL A 139 -1.53 -8.26 23.01
N MET A 140 -2.02 -7.83 21.86
CA MET A 140 -3.25 -7.06 21.78
C MET A 140 -4.50 -7.92 21.96
N GLU A 141 -4.47 -9.18 21.55
CA GLU A 141 -5.50 -10.19 21.83
C GLU A 141 -5.53 -10.48 23.33
N ASP A 142 -4.37 -10.62 23.98
CA ASP A 142 -4.29 -10.79 25.43
C ASP A 142 -4.82 -9.57 26.19
N ILE A 143 -4.44 -8.35 25.80
CA ILE A 143 -4.96 -7.10 26.38
C ILE A 143 -6.47 -6.98 26.13
N THR A 144 -6.93 -7.27 24.92
CA THR A 144 -8.35 -7.21 24.56
C THR A 144 -9.14 -8.27 25.33
N LYS A 145 -8.57 -9.45 25.53
CA LYS A 145 -9.16 -10.52 26.34
C LYS A 145 -9.23 -10.12 27.81
N ILE A 146 -8.20 -9.49 28.37
CA ILE A 146 -8.23 -8.94 29.73
C ILE A 146 -9.35 -7.89 29.87
N ILE A 147 -9.45 -6.94 28.94
CA ILE A 147 -10.50 -5.91 28.94
C ILE A 147 -11.89 -6.54 28.83
N LYS A 148 -12.03 -7.54 27.95
CA LYS A 148 -13.28 -8.27 27.75
C LYS A 148 -13.66 -9.09 28.99
N ASP A 149 -12.73 -9.82 29.59
CA ASP A 149 -12.93 -10.61 30.80
C ASP A 149 -13.30 -9.70 31.98
N LEU A 150 -12.69 -8.52 32.10
CA LEU A 150 -13.05 -7.52 33.11
C LEU A 150 -14.47 -6.99 32.89
N LYS A 151 -14.86 -6.73 31.64
CA LYS A 151 -16.21 -6.26 31.28
C LYS A 151 -17.27 -7.34 31.50
N GLU A 152 -16.97 -8.60 31.20
CA GLU A 152 -17.90 -9.73 31.32
C GLU A 152 -18.01 -10.26 32.76
N ASN A 153 -16.97 -10.12 33.59
CA ASN A 153 -16.97 -10.57 34.99
C ASN A 153 -17.23 -9.45 36.03
N GLN A 154 -17.73 -8.28 35.63
CA GLN A 154 -18.10 -7.19 36.55
C GLN A 154 -18.96 -7.68 37.75
N ASN A 155 -19.82 -8.68 37.52
CA ASN A 155 -20.74 -9.19 38.54
C ASN A 155 -20.13 -10.19 39.55
N LYS A 156 -18.90 -10.69 39.35
CA LYS A 156 -18.23 -11.59 40.32
C LYS A 156 -17.32 -10.86 41.30
N VAL A 157 -16.93 -9.63 40.98
CA VAL A 157 -16.03 -8.81 41.81
C VAL A 157 -16.81 -7.86 42.72
N ALA A 158 -18.08 -7.59 42.40
CA ALA A 158 -18.97 -6.75 43.21
C ALA A 158 -19.66 -7.54 44.35
N ALA A 159 -18.88 -7.92 45.38
CA ALA A 159 -19.40 -8.17 46.73
C ALA A 159 -19.10 -7.00 47.69
N HIS A 160 -18.69 -5.85 47.15
CA HIS A 160 -18.49 -4.61 47.91
C HIS A 160 -19.43 -3.54 47.37
N GLY A 161 -20.09 -2.83 48.29
CA GLY A 161 -21.29 -2.05 48.02
C GLY A 161 -21.04 -0.73 47.28
N SER A 162 -21.95 -0.47 46.33
CA SER A 162 -22.37 0.80 45.74
C SER A 162 -21.40 2.01 45.74
N GLU A 163 -20.87 2.28 44.55
CA GLU A 163 -21.15 3.49 43.73
C GLU A 163 -20.08 4.58 43.52
N VAL A 164 -18.85 4.47 44.03
CA VAL A 164 -17.73 5.32 43.52
C VAL A 164 -16.40 4.57 43.40
N ASP A 165 -16.20 3.51 44.19
CA ASP A 165 -14.93 2.77 44.21
C ASP A 165 -14.79 1.68 43.14
N ASP A 166 -15.89 1.22 42.53
CA ASP A 166 -15.84 0.11 41.55
C ASP A 166 -15.03 0.46 40.30
N PHE A 167 -15.11 1.71 39.84
CA PHE A 167 -14.31 2.19 38.71
C PHE A 167 -12.82 2.26 39.07
N LEU A 168 -12.50 2.67 40.30
CA LEU A 168 -11.11 2.77 40.76
C LEU A 168 -10.48 1.40 40.97
N VAL A 169 -11.27 0.44 41.47
CA VAL A 169 -10.85 -0.96 41.59
C VAL A 169 -10.56 -1.53 40.21
N MET A 170 -11.42 -1.28 39.23
CA MET A 170 -11.22 -1.73 37.85
C MET A 170 -10.01 -1.08 37.18
N GLU A 171 -9.83 0.24 37.34
CA GLU A 171 -8.67 0.96 36.83
C GLU A 171 -7.35 0.44 37.42
N ARG A 172 -7.34 0.20 38.74
CA ARG A 172 -6.19 -0.40 39.42
C ARG A 172 -5.91 -1.80 38.91
N GLU A 173 -6.93 -2.66 38.83
CA GLU A 173 -6.77 -4.04 38.37
C GLU A 173 -6.29 -4.10 36.92
N MET A 174 -6.80 -3.22 36.04
CA MET A 174 -6.33 -3.08 34.67
C MET A 174 -4.85 -2.67 34.65
N ALA A 175 -4.49 -1.62 35.38
CA ALA A 175 -3.11 -1.12 35.41
C ALA A 175 -2.15 -2.19 35.94
N GLU A 176 -2.50 -2.89 37.01
CA GLU A 176 -1.70 -3.96 37.61
C GLU A 176 -1.50 -5.12 36.63
N LYS A 177 -2.56 -5.58 35.95
CA LYS A 177 -2.45 -6.65 34.94
C LYS A 177 -1.58 -6.26 33.76
N VAL A 178 -1.70 -5.02 33.26
CA VAL A 178 -0.86 -4.50 32.17
C VAL A 178 0.60 -4.47 32.61
N ILE A 179 0.90 -3.94 33.79
CA ILE A 179 2.26 -3.89 34.31
C ILE A 179 2.84 -5.29 34.51
N ILE A 180 2.09 -6.25 35.07
CA ILE A 180 2.55 -7.63 35.22
C ILE A 180 2.95 -8.23 33.86
N LYS A 181 2.11 -8.05 32.84
CA LYS A 181 2.38 -8.55 31.49
C LYS A 181 3.60 -7.90 30.84
N LEU A 182 3.75 -6.58 31.03
CA LEU A 182 4.94 -5.87 30.54
C LEU A 182 6.20 -6.33 31.30
N SER A 183 6.13 -6.49 32.62
CA SER A 183 7.21 -7.02 33.45
C SER A 183 7.64 -8.42 33.03
N GLU A 184 6.69 -9.34 32.79
CA GLU A 184 6.96 -10.67 32.24
C GLU A 184 7.69 -10.59 30.89
N LYS A 185 7.23 -9.72 29.99
CA LYS A 185 7.81 -9.55 28.65
C LYS A 185 9.23 -9.00 28.67
N TYR A 186 9.51 -8.02 29.54
CA TYR A 186 10.80 -7.34 29.62
C TYR A 186 11.74 -7.92 30.69
N GLY A 187 11.32 -8.97 31.39
CA GLY A 187 12.14 -9.67 32.38
C GLY A 187 12.47 -8.84 33.64
N VAL A 188 11.62 -7.87 33.99
CA VAL A 188 11.80 -6.98 35.15
C VAL A 188 10.76 -7.28 36.22
N LYS A 189 11.06 -6.96 37.49
CA LYS A 189 10.10 -7.14 38.59
C LYS A 189 8.95 -6.13 38.44
N PRO A 190 7.68 -6.47 38.67
CA PRO A 190 6.59 -5.50 38.57
C PRO A 190 6.72 -4.37 39.59
N PRO A 191 6.75 -3.09 39.16
CA PRO A 191 6.71 -1.95 40.06
C PRO A 191 5.34 -1.83 40.74
N LYS A 192 5.31 -1.21 41.91
CA LYS A 192 4.05 -0.99 42.63
C LYS A 192 3.29 0.19 42.02
N ILE A 193 2.01 0.01 41.73
CA ILE A 193 1.16 1.09 41.20
C ILE A 193 0.47 1.82 42.35
N ILE A 194 0.50 3.15 42.33
CA ILE A 194 -0.22 4.01 43.25
C ILE A 194 -1.10 4.96 42.45
N ILE A 195 -2.42 4.78 42.55
CA ILE A 195 -3.38 5.75 42.02
C ILE A 195 -3.56 6.84 43.07
N SER A 196 -3.11 8.05 42.76
CA SER A 196 -3.14 9.19 43.67
C SER A 196 -4.47 9.92 43.59
N ASP A 197 -5.18 10.03 44.71
CA ASP A 197 -6.40 10.85 44.83
C ASP A 197 -6.12 12.36 44.77
N LYS A 198 -4.85 12.77 44.86
CA LYS A 198 -4.46 14.18 44.91
C LYS A 198 -4.37 14.84 43.53
N CYS A 199 -4.35 14.05 42.45
CA CYS A 199 -4.28 14.58 41.09
C CYS A 199 -5.38 13.99 40.21
N HIS A 200 -5.85 14.82 39.28
CA HIS A 200 -7.03 14.58 38.45
C HIS A 200 -6.70 14.68 36.95
N GLU A 201 -5.41 14.79 36.61
CA GLU A 201 -4.97 14.89 35.23
C GLU A 201 -4.45 13.53 34.77
N PRO A 202 -5.21 12.78 33.95
CA PRO A 202 -4.85 11.41 33.56
C PRO A 202 -3.58 11.34 32.69
N MET A 203 -3.08 12.49 32.23
CA MET A 203 -1.85 12.63 31.46
C MET A 203 -0.60 12.74 32.32
N ILE A 204 -0.74 12.83 33.64
CA ILE A 204 0.39 12.96 34.56
C ILE A 204 0.68 11.61 35.21
N GLY A 205 1.90 11.12 34.97
CA GLY A 205 2.52 10.00 35.65
C GLY A 205 3.79 10.46 36.35
N LEU A 206 4.23 9.67 37.33
CA LEU A 206 5.59 9.79 37.86
C LEU A 206 6.08 8.44 38.34
N TYR A 207 7.20 8.00 37.77
CA TYR A 207 7.98 6.91 38.29
C TYR A 207 8.97 7.39 39.35
N THR A 208 8.86 6.86 40.58
CA THR A 208 9.81 7.14 41.65
C THR A 208 9.87 5.98 42.65
N ALA A 209 11.07 5.69 43.16
CA ALA A 209 11.28 4.68 44.20
C ALA A 209 10.63 3.30 43.93
N ASP A 210 10.70 2.80 42.69
CA ASP A 210 10.11 1.53 42.25
C ASP A 210 8.58 1.50 42.30
N GLN A 211 7.98 2.68 42.20
CA GLN A 211 6.54 2.90 42.19
C GLN A 211 6.18 3.76 41.00
N ILE A 212 5.09 3.39 40.33
CA ILE A 212 4.46 4.21 39.29
C ILE A 212 3.26 4.89 39.93
N MET A 213 3.31 6.21 40.02
CA MET A 213 2.21 7.03 40.47
C MET A 213 1.43 7.54 39.26
N VAL A 214 0.13 7.32 39.25
CA VAL A 214 -0.79 7.82 38.21
C VAL A 214 -1.96 8.53 38.86
N CYS A 215 -2.54 9.50 38.17
CA CYS A 215 -3.67 10.25 38.69
C CYS A 215 -4.97 9.46 38.68
N LYS A 216 -5.82 9.75 39.66
CA LYS A 216 -7.23 9.33 39.68
C LYS A 216 -7.93 9.91 38.46
N THR A 217 -8.99 9.25 37.97
CA THR A 217 -9.85 9.63 36.82
C THR A 217 -9.39 9.14 35.44
N GLY A 218 -9.09 7.84 35.31
CA GLY A 218 -8.74 7.22 34.04
C GLY A 218 -7.24 7.02 33.91
N VAL A 219 -6.74 5.87 34.37
CA VAL A 219 -5.33 5.48 34.15
C VAL A 219 -5.06 5.43 32.64
N ASN A 220 -4.31 6.41 32.14
CA ASN A 220 -3.91 6.44 30.75
C ASN A 220 -2.83 5.37 30.51
N LEU A 221 -3.12 4.41 29.65
CA LEU A 221 -2.22 3.30 29.32
C LEU A 221 -0.90 3.78 28.71
N HIS A 222 -0.90 4.91 27.99
CA HIS A 222 0.33 5.52 27.47
C HIS A 222 1.22 6.00 28.59
N VAL A 223 0.66 6.77 29.52
CA VAL A 223 1.39 7.29 30.67
C VAL A 223 1.90 6.12 31.49
N LEU A 224 1.05 5.11 31.73
CA LEU A 224 1.46 3.89 32.43
C LEU A 224 2.62 3.17 31.73
N ALA A 225 2.61 3.05 30.41
CA ALA A 225 3.69 2.44 29.64
C ALA A 225 4.97 3.30 29.62
N HIS A 226 4.81 4.63 29.54
CA HIS A 226 5.89 5.61 29.61
C HIS A 226 6.61 5.47 30.96
N GLU A 227 5.87 5.55 32.07
CA GLU A 227 6.43 5.38 33.42
C GLU A 227 7.01 3.97 33.65
N PHE A 228 6.40 2.95 33.04
CA PHE A 228 6.95 1.59 33.07
C PHE A 228 8.31 1.50 32.37
N TRP A 229 8.53 2.24 31.29
CA TRP A 229 9.84 2.24 30.63
C TRP A 229 10.92 2.85 31.50
N HIS A 230 10.60 3.90 32.28
CA HIS A 230 11.52 4.41 33.29
C HIS A 230 11.87 3.36 34.35
N HIS A 231 10.91 2.52 34.74
CA HIS A 231 11.19 1.38 35.60
C HIS A 231 12.18 0.39 34.95
N VAL A 232 11.96 0.02 33.70
CA VAL A 232 12.86 -0.86 32.93
C VAL A 232 14.26 -0.26 32.80
N GLN A 233 14.36 1.04 32.51
CA GLN A 233 15.64 1.76 32.44
C GLN A 233 16.38 1.67 33.79
N LYS A 234 15.70 1.93 34.91
CA LYS A 234 16.30 1.85 36.25
C LYS A 234 16.79 0.44 36.60
N GLU A 235 15.97 -0.59 36.39
CA GLU A 235 16.33 -1.99 36.71
C GLU A 235 17.53 -2.47 35.89
N ASN A 236 17.69 -1.97 34.66
CA ASN A 236 18.80 -2.29 33.78
C ASN A 236 20.03 -1.36 33.98
N GLY A 237 19.99 -0.43 34.94
CA GLY A 237 21.08 0.53 35.19
C GLY A 237 21.28 1.57 34.09
N LEU A 238 20.27 1.83 33.28
CA LEU A 238 20.25 2.85 32.24
C LEU A 238 19.85 4.22 32.81
N HIS A 239 20.19 5.29 32.08
CA HIS A 239 19.70 6.63 32.40
C HIS A 239 18.19 6.71 32.15
N LEU A 240 17.47 7.47 32.98
CA LEU A 240 16.04 7.74 32.79
C LEU A 240 15.88 8.75 31.64
N ASP A 241 15.75 8.24 30.42
CA ASP A 241 15.59 9.04 29.21
C ASP A 241 14.10 9.16 28.86
N GLU A 242 13.55 10.37 28.99
CA GLU A 242 12.18 10.76 28.67
C GLU A 242 11.81 10.48 27.20
N GLY A 243 12.76 10.68 26.28
CA GLY A 243 12.54 10.48 24.85
C GLY A 243 12.42 9.00 24.49
N GLU A 244 13.22 8.15 25.13
CA GLU A 244 13.09 6.70 24.97
C GLU A 244 11.81 6.16 25.59
N ALA A 245 11.42 6.65 26.78
CA ALA A 245 10.17 6.27 27.43
C ALA A 245 8.94 6.65 26.60
N GLU A 246 8.94 7.85 26.03
CA GLU A 246 7.87 8.30 25.14
C GLU A 246 7.84 7.53 23.81
N LYS A 247 9.01 7.23 23.24
CA LYS A 247 9.07 6.41 22.04
C LYS A 247 8.54 5.00 22.32
N PHE A 248 8.90 4.41 23.46
CA PHE A 248 8.43 3.10 23.89
C PHE A 248 6.91 3.06 24.02
N SER A 249 6.31 4.02 24.75
CA SER A 249 4.86 4.08 24.93
C SER A 249 4.14 4.24 23.59
N LEU A 250 4.63 5.11 22.71
CA LEU A 250 4.08 5.29 21.36
C LEU A 250 4.17 4.02 20.50
N ASP A 251 5.32 3.35 20.50
CA ASP A 251 5.53 2.14 19.70
C ASP A 251 4.72 0.95 20.25
N LEU A 252 4.53 0.85 21.57
CA LEU A 252 3.71 -0.18 22.22
C LEU A 252 2.25 -0.12 21.76
N PHE A 253 1.67 1.07 21.61
CA PHE A 253 0.26 1.26 21.23
C PHE A 253 0.05 1.60 19.74
N LYS A 254 1.10 1.55 18.94
CA LYS A 254 1.06 1.88 17.50
C LYS A 254 0.19 0.93 16.68
N THR A 255 -0.01 -0.31 17.15
CA THR A 255 -0.70 -1.34 16.37
C THR A 255 -1.50 -2.35 17.22
N PRO A 256 -2.82 -2.54 16.98
CA PRO A 256 -3.68 -1.72 16.13
C PRO A 256 -3.94 -0.36 16.77
N TYR A 257 -4.00 0.70 15.94
CA TYR A 257 -4.35 2.07 16.36
C TYR A 257 -5.67 2.07 17.15
N GLN A 258 -5.61 2.09 18.48
CA GLN A 258 -6.77 2.31 19.32
C GLN A 258 -7.14 3.80 19.25
N LYS A 259 -7.96 4.15 18.25
CA LYS A 259 -8.69 5.43 18.23
C LYS A 259 -9.67 5.41 19.41
N GLY A 260 -9.31 6.06 20.50
CA GLY A 260 -10.18 6.22 21.66
C GLY A 260 -9.50 6.43 23.00
N LEU A 261 -8.20 6.14 23.12
CA LEU A 261 -7.45 6.26 24.39
C LEU A 261 -6.49 7.46 24.45
N TYR A 262 -6.56 8.38 23.48
CA TYR A 262 -5.60 9.48 23.32
C TYR A 262 -6.25 10.82 22.96
N SER A 263 -5.84 11.89 23.65
CA SER A 263 -5.94 13.27 23.17
C SER A 263 -4.72 13.58 22.27
N MET A 264 -4.92 13.59 20.95
CA MET A 264 -3.89 13.88 19.95
C MET A 264 -3.48 15.36 19.97
N HIS A 265 -2.43 15.77 20.69
CA HIS A 265 -1.71 17.03 20.45
C HIS A 265 -0.19 16.78 20.36
N ASN A 266 0.27 16.29 19.19
CA ASN A 266 1.70 16.24 18.87
C ASN A 266 2.13 17.54 18.16
N ASN A 267 2.74 18.44 18.93
CA ASN A 267 3.55 19.55 18.40
C ASN A 267 5.01 19.11 18.31
N LEU A 268 5.43 18.63 17.14
CA LEU A 268 6.85 18.42 16.82
C LEU A 268 7.43 19.69 16.18
N ASN A 269 8.30 20.37 16.94
CA ASN A 269 9.06 21.54 16.53
C ASN A 269 10.26 21.16 15.64
N ASN A 270 10.03 20.99 14.33
CA ASN A 270 11.12 20.97 13.35
C ASN A 270 10.83 21.94 12.19
N GLU A 271 11.73 22.91 11.98
CA GLU A 271 11.49 24.18 11.26
C GLU A 271 11.42 24.11 9.72
N ARG A 272 11.52 22.94 9.09
CA ARG A 272 11.29 22.80 7.62
C ARG A 272 10.03 22.01 7.32
N LYS A 273 8.88 22.64 7.54
CA LYS A 273 7.60 22.19 6.97
C LYS A 273 7.60 22.50 5.47
N MET A 274 7.77 21.47 4.62
CA MET A 274 7.73 21.59 3.16
C MET A 274 6.31 21.86 2.59
N VAL A 275 5.26 21.74 3.40
CA VAL A 275 3.89 22.11 3.01
C VAL A 275 3.23 22.70 4.26
N LYS A 276 3.07 24.03 4.31
CA LYS A 276 2.51 24.72 5.49
C LYS A 276 1.02 25.04 5.33
N SER A 277 0.48 25.06 4.12
CA SER A 277 -0.90 25.49 3.92
C SER A 277 -1.63 24.78 2.77
N ILE A 278 -2.96 24.81 2.82
CA ILE A 278 -3.86 24.42 1.72
C ILE A 278 -3.51 25.16 0.41
N LYS A 279 -2.93 26.36 0.51
CA LYS A 279 -2.46 27.12 -0.67
C LYS A 279 -1.28 26.43 -1.37
N ASP A 280 -0.40 25.77 -0.62
CA ASP A 280 0.75 25.04 -1.19
C ASP A 280 0.28 23.79 -1.94
N VAL A 281 -0.69 23.07 -1.36
CA VAL A 281 -1.36 21.93 -2.00
C VAL A 281 -2.08 22.38 -3.27
N GLY A 282 -2.88 23.46 -3.19
CA GLY A 282 -3.56 24.03 -4.35
C GLY A 282 -2.60 24.49 -5.45
N THR A 283 -1.42 25.00 -5.07
CA THR A 283 -0.38 25.43 -6.02
C THR A 283 0.23 24.22 -6.74
N ILE A 284 0.57 23.15 -6.01
CA ILE A 284 1.10 21.92 -6.62
C ILE A 284 0.09 21.29 -7.59
N TYR A 285 -1.17 21.14 -7.16
CA TYR A 285 -2.22 20.57 -8.01
C TYR A 285 -2.53 21.46 -9.22
N GLY A 286 -2.58 22.79 -9.05
CA GLY A 286 -2.80 23.73 -10.15
C GLY A 286 -1.67 23.68 -11.18
N LEU A 287 -0.41 23.59 -10.73
CA LEU A 287 0.75 23.47 -11.61
C LEU A 287 0.79 22.12 -12.34
N GLN A 288 0.34 21.03 -11.71
CA GLN A 288 0.21 19.73 -12.36
C GLN A 288 -0.83 19.77 -13.50
N GLN A 289 -1.96 20.46 -13.30
CA GLN A 289 -2.96 20.67 -14.36
C GLN A 289 -2.41 21.50 -15.53
N LEU A 290 -1.57 22.50 -15.25
CA LEU A 290 -0.88 23.25 -16.30
C LEU A 290 0.12 22.39 -17.08
N GLY A 291 0.83 21.49 -16.41
CA GLY A 291 1.68 20.49 -17.06
C GLY A 291 0.87 19.59 -18.01
N TYR A 292 -0.26 19.05 -17.53
CA TYR A 292 -1.17 18.25 -18.34
C TYR A 292 -1.73 19.01 -19.56
N ALA A 293 -2.18 20.26 -19.35
CA ALA A 293 -2.70 21.08 -20.43
C ALA A 293 -1.64 21.41 -21.48
N THR A 294 -0.38 21.61 -21.06
CA THR A 294 0.75 21.87 -21.97
C THR A 294 1.05 20.64 -22.82
N ASP A 295 1.12 19.45 -22.21
CA ASP A 295 1.28 18.18 -22.94
C ASP A 295 0.13 17.94 -23.93
N TYR A 296 -1.11 18.14 -23.50
CA TYR A 296 -2.27 17.99 -24.39
C TYR A 296 -2.22 18.95 -25.59
N ALA A 297 -1.82 20.21 -25.36
CA ALA A 297 -1.66 21.20 -26.43
C ALA A 297 -0.55 20.81 -27.42
N LEU A 298 0.56 20.27 -26.91
CA LEU A 298 1.67 19.76 -27.73
C LEU A 298 1.25 18.58 -28.60
N ARG A 299 0.52 17.61 -28.03
CA ARG A 299 -0.05 16.47 -28.78
C ARG A 299 -1.10 16.93 -29.80
N TYR A 300 -1.92 17.91 -29.44
CA TYR A 300 -2.87 18.50 -30.39
C TYR A 300 -2.13 19.18 -31.56
N ALA A 301 -1.01 19.87 -31.30
CA ALA A 301 -0.19 20.46 -32.35
C ALA A 301 0.35 19.40 -33.33
N ASP A 302 0.67 18.19 -32.87
CA ASP A 302 1.05 17.08 -33.76
C ASP A 302 -0.07 16.71 -34.73
N THR A 303 -1.33 16.75 -34.28
CA THR A 303 -2.48 16.46 -35.16
C THR A 303 -2.66 17.50 -36.26
N LEU A 304 -2.32 18.76 -35.97
CA LEU A 304 -2.38 19.85 -36.94
C LEU A 304 -1.21 19.83 -37.93
N ARG A 305 -0.08 19.20 -37.57
CA ARG A 305 1.11 19.07 -38.41
C ARG A 305 1.69 17.66 -38.32
N PRO A 306 1.10 16.69 -39.06
CA PRO A 306 1.49 15.29 -38.97
C PRO A 306 2.91 14.99 -39.46
N THR A 307 3.49 15.86 -40.29
CA THR A 307 4.91 15.77 -40.70
C THR A 307 5.89 16.22 -39.61
N GLY A 308 5.36 16.82 -38.54
CA GLY A 308 6.14 17.33 -37.42
C GLY A 308 7.06 18.50 -37.78
N PHE A 309 8.07 18.72 -36.94
CA PHE A 309 9.16 19.66 -37.14
C PHE A 309 10.48 18.88 -37.19
N LEU A 310 11.28 19.08 -38.24
CA LEU A 310 12.53 18.35 -38.47
C LEU A 310 12.37 16.81 -38.50
N GLY A 311 11.23 16.32 -39.00
CA GLY A 311 10.95 14.88 -39.11
C GLY A 311 10.58 14.20 -37.78
N GLN A 312 10.35 14.99 -36.72
CA GLN A 312 9.86 14.51 -35.43
C GLN A 312 8.57 15.25 -35.04
N PRO A 313 7.68 14.63 -34.24
CA PRO A 313 6.49 15.33 -33.72
C PRO A 313 6.86 16.65 -33.02
N ILE A 314 5.96 17.62 -33.06
CA ILE A 314 6.13 18.91 -32.37
C ILE A 314 6.18 18.70 -30.86
N SER A 315 5.39 17.74 -30.34
CA SER A 315 5.44 17.33 -28.95
C SER A 315 6.83 16.91 -28.49
N PHE A 316 7.54 16.11 -29.28
CA PHE A 316 8.92 15.71 -28.97
C PHE A 316 9.85 16.90 -28.70
N TRP A 317 9.79 17.94 -29.54
CA TRP A 317 10.57 19.16 -29.33
C TRP A 317 10.08 19.97 -28.13
N GLY A 318 8.77 20.02 -27.92
CA GLY A 318 8.16 20.61 -26.74
C GLY A 318 8.62 19.95 -25.44
N ASP A 319 8.73 18.63 -25.42
CA ASP A 319 9.15 17.85 -24.26
C ASP A 319 10.63 18.09 -23.94
N ILE A 320 11.50 18.15 -24.95
CA ILE A 320 12.92 18.51 -24.78
C ILE A 320 13.05 19.90 -24.17
N LEU A 321 12.39 20.90 -24.77
CA LEU A 321 12.48 22.28 -24.34
C LEU A 321 11.85 22.48 -22.95
N GLY A 322 10.74 21.80 -22.68
CA GLY A 322 10.05 21.80 -21.40
C GLY A 322 10.87 21.17 -20.29
N THR A 323 11.53 20.05 -20.56
CA THR A 323 12.42 19.37 -19.60
C THR A 323 13.62 20.23 -19.24
N VAL A 324 14.35 20.70 -20.26
CA VAL A 324 15.55 21.54 -20.05
C VAL A 324 15.17 22.87 -19.41
N GLY A 325 14.09 23.50 -19.90
CA GLY A 325 13.55 24.75 -19.36
C GLY A 325 13.07 24.60 -17.93
N GLY A 326 12.46 23.48 -17.57
CA GLY A 326 12.02 23.19 -16.21
C GLY A 326 13.16 22.98 -15.22
N ILE A 327 14.21 22.24 -15.61
CA ILE A 327 15.42 22.09 -14.80
C ILE A 327 16.13 23.44 -14.63
N ALA A 328 16.32 24.18 -15.73
CA ALA A 328 16.96 25.50 -15.67
C ALA A 328 16.14 26.49 -14.84
N GLY A 329 14.81 26.45 -14.96
CA GLY A 329 13.89 27.27 -14.19
C GLY A 329 13.91 26.93 -12.70
N ALA A 330 13.91 25.65 -12.34
CA ALA A 330 14.01 25.20 -10.95
C ALA A 330 15.31 25.67 -10.27
N LEU A 331 16.40 25.82 -11.02
CA LEU A 331 17.70 26.25 -10.49
C LEU A 331 17.89 27.77 -10.46
N LYS A 332 17.21 28.52 -11.34
CA LYS A 332 17.47 29.96 -11.55
C LYS A 332 16.32 30.88 -11.18
N LEU A 333 15.08 30.39 -11.16
CA LEU A 333 13.92 31.18 -10.79
C LEU A 333 13.80 31.24 -9.26
N LYS A 334 13.10 32.27 -8.77
CA LYS A 334 12.77 32.40 -7.34
C LYS A 334 11.40 31.79 -7.08
N ALA A 335 11.16 31.37 -5.84
CA ALA A 335 9.84 30.94 -5.40
C ALA A 335 8.74 31.97 -5.74
N PRO A 336 7.56 31.52 -6.23
CA PRO A 336 7.15 30.11 -6.43
C PRO A 336 7.46 29.55 -7.85
N TYR A 337 8.14 30.31 -8.70
CA TYR A 337 8.34 29.96 -10.11
C TYR A 337 9.37 28.84 -10.32
N ASP A 338 10.27 28.63 -9.36
CA ASP A 338 11.16 27.47 -9.31
C ASP A 338 10.39 26.14 -9.20
N LEU A 339 9.41 26.08 -8.29
CA LEU A 339 8.52 24.94 -8.10
C LEU A 339 7.64 24.70 -9.33
N ALA A 340 7.11 25.78 -9.92
CA ALA A 340 6.35 25.70 -11.17
C ALA A 340 7.18 25.10 -12.31
N ALA A 341 8.41 25.58 -12.48
CA ALA A 341 9.32 25.06 -13.49
C ALA A 341 9.69 23.59 -13.25
N ALA A 342 9.93 23.21 -11.98
CA ALA A 342 10.23 21.83 -11.61
C ALA A 342 9.07 20.87 -11.91
N ILE A 343 7.84 21.25 -11.56
CA ILE A 343 6.65 20.40 -11.75
C ILE A 343 6.32 20.26 -13.24
N ILE A 344 6.27 21.38 -13.98
CA ILE A 344 5.97 21.35 -15.42
C ILE A 344 7.07 20.63 -16.19
N GLY A 345 8.33 20.92 -15.89
CA GLY A 345 9.48 20.25 -16.52
C GLY A 345 9.54 18.76 -16.22
N GLY A 346 9.27 18.37 -14.97
CA GLY A 346 9.20 16.96 -14.56
C GLY A 346 8.11 16.20 -15.32
N TYR A 347 6.94 16.82 -15.50
CA TYR A 347 5.85 16.24 -16.29
C TYR A 347 6.27 16.01 -17.75
N LEU A 348 6.78 17.05 -18.42
CA LEU A 348 7.24 16.97 -19.82
C LEU A 348 8.43 16.02 -20.00
N SER A 349 9.29 15.88 -18.99
CA SER A 349 10.40 14.92 -19.02
C SER A 349 9.94 13.47 -19.06
N THR A 350 8.80 13.17 -18.43
CA THR A 350 8.23 11.82 -18.45
C THR A 350 7.76 11.47 -19.86
N ASP A 351 7.18 12.43 -20.59
CA ASP A 351 6.76 12.18 -21.97
C ASP A 351 7.92 12.15 -22.97
N LEU A 352 8.97 12.94 -22.71
CA LEU A 352 10.22 12.83 -23.47
C LEU A 352 10.78 11.40 -23.46
N TRP A 353 10.76 10.73 -22.30
CA TRP A 353 11.20 9.33 -22.19
C TRP A 353 10.31 8.38 -22.99
N ASN A 354 9.00 8.61 -23.03
CA ASN A 354 8.09 7.83 -23.87
C ASN A 354 8.40 7.99 -25.37
N HIS A 355 8.74 9.20 -25.81
CA HIS A 355 9.17 9.45 -27.19
C HIS A 355 10.52 8.80 -27.50
N LEU A 356 11.49 8.89 -26.58
CA LEU A 356 12.78 8.23 -26.76
C LEU A 356 12.61 6.70 -26.84
N ALA A 357 11.75 6.11 -26.02
CA ALA A 357 11.45 4.67 -26.06
C ALA A 357 10.86 4.21 -27.41
N ARG A 358 10.15 5.09 -28.13
CA ARG A 358 9.62 4.82 -29.49
C ARG A 358 10.68 4.99 -30.58
N LEU A 359 11.64 5.90 -30.39
CA LEU A 359 12.70 6.19 -31.35
C LEU A 359 13.87 5.22 -31.27
N VAL A 360 14.11 4.63 -30.11
CA VAL A 360 15.06 3.53 -29.97
C VAL A 360 14.44 2.31 -30.65
N PRO A 361 15.04 1.77 -31.74
CA PRO A 361 14.60 0.51 -32.30
C PRO A 361 14.82 -0.56 -31.22
N MET A 362 13.76 -0.94 -30.51
CA MET A 362 13.77 -2.17 -29.77
C MET A 362 14.01 -3.26 -30.81
N GLY A 363 15.24 -3.76 -30.87
CA GLY A 363 15.63 -4.81 -31.81
C GLY A 363 14.55 -5.87 -31.77
N LEU A 364 13.99 -6.19 -32.94
CA LEU A 364 13.01 -7.27 -33.11
C LEU A 364 13.51 -8.48 -32.34
N VAL A 365 12.95 -8.69 -31.15
CA VAL A 365 13.09 -9.97 -30.47
C VAL A 365 12.34 -10.90 -31.40
N THR A 366 13.10 -11.63 -32.21
CA THR A 366 12.56 -12.71 -33.01
C THR A 366 11.76 -13.58 -32.05
N PRO A 367 10.44 -13.78 -32.28
CA PRO A 367 9.67 -14.64 -31.42
C PRO A 367 10.39 -15.98 -31.36
N PRO A 368 10.58 -16.57 -30.17
CA PRO A 368 11.31 -17.82 -30.04
C PRO A 368 10.71 -18.84 -30.99
N LEU A 369 11.57 -19.49 -31.80
CA LEU A 369 11.17 -20.60 -32.64
C LEU A 369 10.50 -21.64 -31.76
N VAL A 370 9.17 -21.75 -31.89
CA VAL A 370 8.39 -22.79 -31.22
C VAL A 370 8.86 -24.11 -31.81
N TYR A 371 9.59 -24.89 -31.01
CA TYR A 371 10.00 -26.24 -31.38
C TYR A 371 8.77 -27.14 -31.36
N THR A 372 8.16 -27.35 -32.53
CA THR A 372 7.18 -28.42 -32.72
C THR A 372 7.93 -29.77 -32.77
N PRO A 373 7.57 -30.77 -31.95
CA PRO A 373 8.14 -32.10 -32.04
C PRO A 373 8.00 -32.66 -33.45
N ALA A 374 9.04 -33.32 -33.95
CA ALA A 374 9.00 -33.97 -35.26
C ALA A 374 7.85 -34.98 -35.32
N GLY A 375 6.91 -34.77 -36.24
CA GLY A 375 5.87 -35.76 -36.55
C GLY A 375 4.46 -35.23 -36.74
N THR A 376 4.17 -33.95 -36.48
CA THR A 376 2.84 -33.38 -36.77
C THR A 376 2.97 -32.19 -37.71
N VAL A 377 2.80 -32.46 -39.01
CA VAL A 377 2.50 -31.41 -39.98
C VAL A 377 1.08 -30.96 -39.70
N VAL A 378 0.91 -29.99 -38.80
CA VAL A 378 -0.30 -29.19 -38.78
C VAL A 378 -0.11 -28.14 -39.86
N THR A 379 -0.71 -28.36 -41.03
CA THR A 379 -0.85 -27.30 -42.02
C THR A 379 -1.64 -26.18 -41.35
N PRO A 380 -1.10 -24.96 -41.19
CA PRO A 380 -1.88 -23.85 -40.70
C PRO A 380 -3.08 -23.72 -41.65
N GLY A 381 -4.30 -23.83 -41.09
CA GLY A 381 -5.48 -23.50 -41.86
C GLY A 381 -5.27 -22.09 -42.41
N MET A 382 -5.23 -21.95 -43.73
CA MET A 382 -5.23 -20.64 -44.36
C MET A 382 -6.39 -19.85 -43.77
N ILE A 383 -6.07 -18.80 -43.03
CA ILE A 383 -7.03 -17.73 -42.78
C ILE A 383 -7.26 -17.13 -44.16
N TYR A 384 -8.31 -17.61 -44.83
CA TYR A 384 -8.89 -16.89 -45.94
C TYR A 384 -9.31 -15.54 -45.37
N THR A 385 -8.56 -14.50 -45.75
CA THR A 385 -9.11 -13.16 -45.76
C THR A 385 -10.36 -13.23 -46.62
N PRO A 386 -11.56 -12.94 -46.10
CA PRO A 386 -12.71 -12.79 -46.98
C PRO A 386 -12.38 -11.68 -47.97
N ALA A 387 -12.52 -11.97 -49.26
CA ALA A 387 -12.36 -10.99 -50.32
C ALA A 387 -13.21 -9.74 -50.00
N PRO A 388 -12.77 -8.53 -50.37
CA PRO A 388 -13.55 -7.33 -50.16
C PRO A 388 -14.94 -7.54 -50.75
N VAL A 389 -15.96 -7.46 -49.89
CA VAL A 389 -17.36 -7.55 -50.29
C VAL A 389 -17.61 -6.41 -51.26
N THR A 390 -17.62 -6.75 -52.55
CA THR A 390 -18.04 -5.84 -53.60
C THR A 390 -19.53 -5.63 -53.37
N THR A 391 -19.90 -4.42 -52.95
CA THR A 391 -21.27 -4.04 -52.67
C THR A 391 -22.04 -4.07 -53.99
N THR A 392 -22.60 -5.23 -54.31
CA THR A 392 -23.47 -5.39 -55.46
C THR A 392 -24.84 -4.86 -55.02
N THR A 393 -25.24 -3.73 -55.58
CA THR A 393 -26.54 -3.11 -55.36
C THR A 393 -27.63 -4.09 -55.79
N ILE A 394 -28.27 -4.76 -54.84
CA ILE A 394 -29.44 -5.60 -55.11
C ILE A 394 -30.65 -4.68 -55.25
N ARG A 395 -31.17 -4.61 -56.47
CA ARG A 395 -32.45 -4.01 -56.82
C ARG A 395 -33.58 -4.83 -56.17
N PRO A 396 -34.53 -4.22 -55.44
CA PRO A 396 -35.64 -4.98 -54.87
C PRO A 396 -36.65 -5.34 -55.97
N THR A 397 -36.99 -6.62 -56.06
CA THR A 397 -38.18 -7.10 -56.78
C THR A 397 -39.00 -8.02 -55.87
N PRO A 398 -40.31 -8.11 -56.10
CA PRO A 398 -41.31 -8.03 -55.03
C PRO A 398 -41.72 -9.39 -54.47
N PHE A 399 -42.34 -9.29 -53.28
CA PHE A 399 -43.21 -10.25 -52.60
C PHE A 399 -43.64 -11.49 -53.41
N VAL A 400 -43.32 -12.68 -52.88
CA VAL A 400 -44.02 -13.93 -53.16
C VAL A 400 -44.36 -14.65 -51.85
N THR A 401 -45.60 -15.12 -51.83
CA THR A 401 -46.42 -15.67 -50.75
C THR A 401 -46.03 -17.08 -50.28
N LYS A 402 -46.38 -17.37 -49.02
CA LYS A 402 -46.55 -18.67 -48.31
C LYS A 402 -46.34 -19.98 -49.10
N GLY A 403 -45.48 -20.86 -48.56
CA GLY A 403 -45.41 -22.28 -48.92
C GLY A 403 -44.80 -23.13 -47.79
N ARG A 404 -45.33 -24.35 -47.62
CA ARG A 404 -45.20 -25.33 -46.52
C ARG A 404 -43.77 -25.85 -46.26
N TYR A 405 -43.52 -26.23 -45.01
CA TYR A 405 -42.40 -27.08 -44.60
C TYR A 405 -42.73 -28.56 -44.88
N VAL A 406 -41.73 -29.29 -45.39
CA VAL A 406 -41.68 -30.76 -45.40
C VAL A 406 -40.58 -31.16 -44.43
N VAL A 407 -40.93 -32.01 -43.46
CA VAL A 407 -39.97 -32.68 -42.57
C VAL A 407 -39.62 -34.01 -43.22
N THR A 408 -38.33 -34.29 -43.38
CA THR A 408 -37.82 -35.63 -43.67
C THR A 408 -36.86 -36.03 -42.57
N GLY A 409 -37.07 -37.22 -42.01
CA GLY A 409 -36.21 -37.87 -41.03
C GLY A 409 -35.03 -38.61 -41.66
#